data_AF-A0A937XE40-F1
#
_entry.id   AF-A0A937XE40-F1
#
_cell.length_a   1.000
_cell.length_b   1.000
_cell.length_c   1.000
_cell.angle_alpha   90.00
_cell.angle_beta   90.00
_cell.angle_gamma   90.00
#
_symmetry.space_group_name_H-M   'P 1'
#
loop_
_entity.id
_entity.type
_entity.pdbx_description
1 polymer ?
#
loop_
_entity_poly.entity_id
_entity_poly.type
_entity_poly.pdbx_seq_one_letter_code
_entity_poly.pdbx_strand_id
1 'polypeptide(L)'
;MRHLVAGGRHSDSHGWFEGREGEEATQEVVSGSRRSQESEVRVQKAELRFSRPGIFWQAVLLLSAVIALVTVPPALVERLPSVCLNRHIFGFCPACGSLRALVHLFHGALGPALRHNPNCLLTGPVLLALLFARLRRAALPGR
;
A
#
# COMPACT_ATOMS: atom_id res chain seq x y z
N MET A 1 -80.08 33.91 9.65
CA MET A 1 -80.08 32.50 9.21
C MET A 1 -78.99 31.79 10.01
N ARG A 2 -79.23 31.31 11.25
CA ARG A 2 -79.76 29.97 11.60
C ARG A 2 -79.29 28.88 10.63
N HIS A 3 -78.36 28.03 11.06
CA HIS A 3 -78.68 26.63 11.40
C HIS A 3 -77.54 26.00 12.22
N LEU A 4 -77.88 25.63 13.45
CA LEU A 4 -77.23 24.60 14.26
C LEU A 4 -77.46 23.23 13.62
N VAL A 5 -76.45 22.36 13.60
CA VAL A 5 -76.65 20.91 13.47
C VAL A 5 -75.85 20.22 14.58
N ALA A 6 -76.61 19.59 15.47
CA ALA A 6 -76.15 18.65 16.47
C ALA A 6 -76.36 17.21 15.98
N GLY A 7 -75.53 16.30 16.46
CA GLY A 7 -75.66 14.84 16.28
C GLY A 7 -74.27 14.24 16.07
N GLY A 8 -73.72 13.37 16.91
CA GLY A 8 -74.33 12.49 17.90
C GLY A 8 -73.92 11.06 17.56
N ARG A 9 -73.37 10.36 18.56
CA ARG A 9 -73.26 8.90 18.74
C ARG A 9 -72.06 8.11 18.17
N HIS A 10 -71.37 7.53 19.16
CA HIS A 10 -71.07 6.11 19.36
C HIS A 10 -70.01 5.37 18.53
N SER A 11 -69.16 4.70 19.32
CA SER A 11 -68.56 3.38 19.10
C SER A 11 -67.35 3.33 18.17
N ASP A 12 -66.16 3.07 18.72
CA ASP A 12 -65.73 1.69 18.89
C ASP A 12 -64.40 1.59 19.66
N SER A 13 -64.46 0.85 20.75
CA SER A 13 -63.34 0.24 21.44
C SER A 13 -62.82 -0.93 20.60
N HIS A 14 -61.67 -0.76 19.95
CA HIS A 14 -60.86 -1.88 19.52
C HIS A 14 -59.41 -1.65 19.96
N GLY A 15 -59.00 -2.49 20.91
CA GLY A 15 -57.64 -2.55 21.39
C GLY A 15 -56.69 -2.92 20.26
N TRP A 16 -55.62 -2.13 20.16
CA TRP A 16 -54.38 -2.48 19.51
C TRP A 16 -53.27 -2.09 20.48
N PHE A 17 -53.11 -2.88 21.55
CA PHE A 17 -51.88 -2.88 22.35
C PHE A 17 -50.86 -3.75 21.59
N GLU A 18 -50.46 -3.26 20.43
CA GLU A 18 -49.49 -3.92 19.58
C GLU A 18 -48.10 -3.35 19.89
N GLY A 19 -47.27 -4.16 20.54
CA GLY A 19 -45.86 -4.26 20.19
C GLY A 19 -44.91 -3.10 20.52
N ARG A 20 -45.02 -2.45 21.69
CA ARG A 20 -44.05 -1.41 22.10
C ARG A 20 -42.88 -1.87 22.98
N GLU A 21 -42.85 -3.13 23.39
CA GLU A 21 -41.80 -3.65 24.29
C GLU A 21 -40.60 -4.28 23.56
N GLY A 22 -40.69 -4.49 22.23
CA GLY A 22 -39.61 -5.09 21.43
C GLY A 22 -38.59 -4.09 20.86
N GLU A 23 -38.95 -2.81 20.72
CA GLU A 23 -38.08 -1.81 20.08
C GLU A 23 -36.97 -1.32 21.00
N GLU A 24 -37.23 -1.17 22.31
CA GLU A 24 -36.23 -0.65 23.26
C GLU A 24 -35.08 -1.65 23.48
N ALA A 25 -35.39 -2.95 23.60
CA ALA A 25 -34.38 -4.00 23.75
C ALA A 25 -33.49 -4.14 22.50
N THR A 26 -34.04 -3.87 21.31
CA THR A 26 -33.27 -3.95 20.06
C THR A 26 -32.36 -2.72 19.88
N GLN A 27 -32.79 -1.56 20.39
CA GLN A 27 -32.01 -0.32 20.31
C GLN A 27 -30.79 -0.30 21.24
N GLU A 28 -30.88 -0.90 22.43
CA GLU A 28 -29.73 -1.07 23.33
C GLU A 28 -28.69 -2.06 22.78
N VAL A 29 -29.13 -3.16 22.17
CA VAL A 29 -28.21 -4.16 21.59
C VAL A 29 -27.43 -3.57 20.40
N VAL A 30 -28.09 -2.78 19.54
CA VAL A 30 -27.44 -2.15 18.38
C VAL A 30 -26.47 -1.03 18.78
N SER A 31 -26.79 -0.27 19.83
CA SER A 31 -25.91 0.81 20.34
C SER A 31 -24.68 0.27 21.10
N GLY A 32 -24.82 -0.85 21.81
CA GLY A 32 -23.69 -1.56 22.41
C GLY A 32 -22.72 -2.14 21.38
N SER A 33 -23.24 -2.70 20.28
CA SER A 33 -22.42 -3.27 19.20
C SER A 33 -21.61 -2.21 18.45
N ARG A 34 -22.18 -1.02 18.20
CA ARG A 34 -21.46 0.11 17.58
C ARG A 34 -20.29 0.62 18.43
N ARG A 35 -20.45 0.72 19.76
CA ARG A 35 -19.37 1.14 20.65
C ARG A 35 -18.21 0.16 20.69
N SER A 36 -18.50 -1.14 20.59
CA SER A 36 -17.47 -2.19 20.56
C SER A 36 -16.69 -2.20 19.24
N GLN A 37 -17.35 -1.92 18.10
CA GLN A 37 -16.65 -1.83 16.82
C GLN A 37 -15.79 -0.56 16.71
N GLU A 38 -16.24 0.59 17.23
CA GLU A 38 -15.44 1.82 17.17
C GLU A 38 -14.19 1.77 18.06
N SER A 39 -14.24 1.06 19.19
CA SER A 39 -13.08 0.91 20.08
C SER A 39 -12.04 -0.02 19.45
N GLU A 40 -12.43 -1.14 18.84
CA GLU A 40 -11.51 -2.04 18.13
C GLU A 40 -10.85 -1.36 16.92
N VAL A 41 -11.60 -0.58 16.14
CA VAL A 41 -11.05 0.14 14.97
C VAL A 41 -10.05 1.22 15.39
N ARG A 42 -10.27 1.92 16.52
CA ARG A 42 -9.31 2.92 17.03
C ARG A 42 -8.01 2.29 17.52
N VAL A 43 -8.09 1.12 18.16
CA VAL A 43 -6.90 0.39 18.64
C VAL A 43 -6.11 -0.17 17.44
N GLN A 44 -6.76 -0.76 16.44
CA GLN A 44 -6.09 -1.24 15.22
C GLN A 44 -5.43 -0.11 14.40
N LYS A 45 -6.08 1.05 14.32
CA LYS A 45 -5.55 2.20 13.56
C LYS A 45 -4.37 2.88 14.28
N ALA A 46 -4.29 2.77 15.61
CA ALA A 46 -3.17 3.25 16.41
C ALA A 46 -1.94 2.33 16.29
N GLU A 47 -2.14 1.01 16.28
CA GLU A 47 -1.09 0.01 16.07
C GLU A 47 -0.41 0.15 14.68
N LEU A 48 -1.19 0.42 13.63
CA LEU A 48 -0.66 0.62 12.28
C LEU A 48 0.14 1.92 12.09
N ARG A 49 0.03 2.89 13.01
CA ARG A 49 0.80 4.15 12.97
C ARG A 49 2.15 4.05 13.69
N PHE A 50 2.38 3.06 14.55
CA PHE A 50 3.50 3.07 15.48
C PHE A 50 4.69 2.15 15.12
N SER A 51 4.63 1.38 14.02
CA SER A 51 5.77 0.53 13.65
C SER A 51 6.04 0.49 12.14
N ARG A 52 6.69 1.53 11.61
CA ARG A 52 7.51 1.39 10.39
C ARG A 52 8.97 1.83 10.59
N PRO A 53 9.69 1.31 11.60
CA PRO A 53 11.16 1.44 11.65
C PRO A 53 11.82 0.89 10.37
N GLY A 54 11.10 0.06 9.59
CA GLY A 54 11.55 -0.47 8.31
C GLY A 54 11.82 0.58 7.23
N ILE A 55 11.15 1.74 7.18
CA ILE A 55 11.38 2.72 6.11
C ILE A 55 12.77 3.36 6.22
N PHE A 56 13.21 3.67 7.43
CA PHE A 56 14.54 4.24 7.66
C PHE A 56 15.62 3.24 7.24
N TRP A 57 15.53 1.99 7.71
CA TRP A 57 16.47 0.94 7.32
C TRP A 57 16.43 0.62 5.82
N GLN A 58 15.25 0.64 5.19
CA GLN A 58 15.12 0.50 3.73
C GLN A 58 15.83 1.63 3.00
N ALA A 59 15.68 2.88 3.46
CA ALA A 59 16.37 4.02 2.86
C ALA A 59 17.89 3.92 3.03
N VAL A 60 18.37 3.51 4.21
CA VAL A 60 19.80 3.28 4.47
C VAL A 60 20.37 2.19 3.56
N LEU A 61 19.68 1.05 3.43
CA LEU A 61 20.09 -0.06 2.56
C LEU A 61 20.08 0.32 1.07
N LEU A 62 19.08 1.09 0.63
CA LEU A 62 19.02 1.56 -0.76
C LEU A 62 20.13 2.56 -1.05
N LEU A 63 20.37 3.50 -0.15
CA LEU A 63 21.42 4.50 -0.31
C LEU A 63 22.80 3.84 -0.31
N SER A 64 23.06 2.88 0.58
CA SER A 64 24.33 2.14 0.61
C SER A 64 24.53 1.32 -0.67
N ALA A 65 23.47 0.70 -1.21
CA ALA A 65 23.54 0.00 -2.48
C ALA A 65 23.88 0.95 -3.65
N VAL A 66 23.22 2.11 -3.74
CA VAL A 66 23.53 3.10 -4.79
C VAL A 66 24.97 3.62 -4.66
N ILE A 67 25.41 3.93 -3.44
CA ILE A 67 26.80 4.36 -3.18
C ILE A 67 27.77 3.27 -3.65
N ALA A 68 27.53 2.01 -3.28
CA ALA A 68 28.38 0.90 -3.72
C ALA A 68 28.42 0.78 -5.25
N LEU A 69 27.30 0.97 -5.95
CA LEU A 69 27.27 0.92 -7.42
C LEU A 69 28.06 2.07 -8.09
N VAL A 70 28.10 3.24 -7.47
CA VAL A 70 28.82 4.42 -7.98
C VAL A 70 30.30 4.37 -7.62
N THR A 71 30.67 3.78 -6.47
CA THR A 71 32.08 3.70 -6.04
C THR A 71 32.82 2.51 -6.61
N VAL A 72 32.14 1.42 -6.98
CA VAL A 72 32.78 0.23 -7.55
C VAL A 72 33.11 0.47 -9.03
N PRO A 73 34.39 0.49 -9.43
CA PRO A 73 34.76 0.69 -10.82
C PRO A 73 34.27 -0.48 -11.70
N PRO A 74 33.80 -0.21 -12.93
CA PRO A 74 33.27 -1.24 -13.84
C PRO A 74 34.30 -2.32 -14.15
N ALA A 75 35.59 -1.97 -14.20
CA ALA A 75 36.68 -2.90 -14.44
C ALA A 75 36.80 -4.03 -13.39
N LEU A 76 36.36 -3.79 -12.14
CA LEU A 76 36.31 -4.84 -11.13
C LEU A 76 35.17 -5.82 -11.41
N VAL A 77 33.99 -5.31 -11.78
CA VAL A 77 32.79 -6.13 -11.98
C VAL A 77 32.87 -6.98 -13.26
N GLU A 78 33.61 -6.52 -14.26
CA GLU A 78 33.91 -7.30 -15.47
C GLU A 78 34.79 -8.53 -15.21
N ARG A 79 35.69 -8.45 -14.21
CA ARG A 79 36.57 -9.56 -13.83
C ARG A 79 35.86 -10.66 -13.03
N LEU A 80 34.68 -10.37 -12.47
CA LEU A 80 33.94 -11.38 -11.73
C LEU A 80 33.43 -12.46 -12.69
N PRO A 81 33.50 -13.76 -12.33
CA PRO A 81 32.88 -14.81 -13.13
C PRO A 81 31.36 -14.67 -13.14
N SER A 82 30.71 -14.97 -14.27
CA SER A 82 29.25 -15.09 -14.28
C SER A 82 28.83 -16.45 -13.73
N VAL A 83 28.35 -16.49 -12.49
CA VAL A 83 27.93 -17.74 -11.80
C VAL A 83 26.48 -18.12 -12.16
N CYS A 84 25.94 -17.67 -13.29
CA CYS A 84 24.54 -17.91 -13.64
C CYS A 84 24.34 -19.31 -14.23
N LEU A 85 23.75 -20.21 -13.45
CA LEU A 85 23.52 -21.60 -13.84
C LEU A 85 22.70 -21.70 -15.14
N ASN A 86 21.63 -20.91 -15.30
CA ASN A 86 20.82 -20.94 -16.53
C ASN A 86 21.62 -20.59 -17.78
N ARG A 87 22.61 -19.70 -17.69
CA ARG A 87 23.49 -19.39 -18.83
C ARG A 87 24.39 -20.58 -19.18
N HIS A 88 24.84 -21.33 -18.18
CA HIS A 88 25.63 -22.53 -18.38
C HIS A 88 24.82 -23.70 -18.96
N ILE A 89 23.55 -23.85 -18.55
CA ILE A 89 22.69 -24.95 -19.01
C ILE A 89 22.06 -24.63 -20.37
N PHE A 90 21.50 -23.43 -20.54
CA PHE A 90 20.68 -23.06 -21.71
C PHE A 90 21.39 -22.11 -22.69
N GLY A 91 22.61 -21.67 -22.39
CA GLY A 91 23.38 -20.73 -23.24
C GLY A 91 22.90 -19.27 -23.21
N PHE A 92 21.70 -19.01 -22.68
CA PHE A 92 21.08 -17.69 -22.62
C PHE A 92 20.40 -17.45 -21.26
N CYS A 93 20.49 -16.22 -20.73
CA CYS A 93 19.73 -15.81 -19.56
C CYS A 93 19.39 -14.31 -19.63
N PRO A 94 18.11 -13.92 -19.68
CA PRO A 94 17.69 -12.52 -19.81
C PRO A 94 17.89 -11.71 -18.52
N ALA A 95 18.18 -12.38 -17.40
CA ALA A 95 18.38 -11.76 -16.09
C ALA A 95 19.85 -11.81 -15.64
N CYS A 96 20.75 -12.43 -16.39
CA CYS A 96 22.16 -12.46 -16.02
C CYS A 96 22.82 -11.10 -16.30
N GLY A 97 23.89 -10.78 -15.57
CA GLY A 97 24.64 -9.55 -15.81
C GLY A 97 23.99 -8.25 -15.32
N SER A 98 22.87 -8.31 -14.59
CA SER A 98 22.16 -7.14 -14.08
C SER A 98 23.04 -6.21 -13.23
N LEU A 99 23.88 -6.78 -12.36
CA LEU A 99 24.84 -5.99 -11.57
C LEU A 99 25.84 -5.24 -12.45
N ARG A 100 26.41 -5.91 -13.47
CA ARG A 100 27.33 -5.28 -14.43
C ARG A 100 26.63 -4.19 -15.24
N ALA A 101 25.44 -4.49 -15.73
CA ALA A 101 24.63 -3.52 -16.48
C ALA A 101 24.32 -2.28 -15.64
N LEU A 102 23.94 -2.46 -14.37
CA LEU A 102 23.71 -1.36 -13.44
C LEU A 102 24.99 -0.55 -13.19
N VAL A 103 26.12 -1.19 -12.91
CA VAL A 103 27.40 -0.48 -12.68
C VAL A 103 27.78 0.37 -13.90
N HIS A 104 27.70 -0.18 -15.12
CA HIS A 104 27.95 0.59 -16.34
C HIS A 104 26.94 1.73 -16.53
N LEU A 105 25.66 1.51 -16.19
CA LEU A 105 24.62 2.54 -16.26
C LEU A 105 24.91 3.72 -15.32
N PHE A 106 25.31 3.45 -14.07
CA PHE A 106 25.68 4.49 -13.10
C PHE A 106 26.97 5.23 -13.47
N HIS A 107 27.84 4.62 -14.27
CA HIS A 107 29.05 5.25 -14.82
C HIS A 107 28.81 5.92 -16.20
N GLY A 108 27.57 5.96 -16.69
CA GLY A 108 27.22 6.60 -17.97
C GLY A 108 27.53 5.78 -19.24
N ALA A 109 27.97 4.54 -19.10
CA ALA A 109 28.34 3.66 -20.21
C ALA A 109 27.15 2.84 -20.72
N LEU A 110 26.25 3.46 -21.48
CA LEU A 110 25.02 2.82 -21.97
C LEU A 110 25.26 1.63 -22.91
N GLY A 111 26.26 1.71 -23.79
CA GLY A 111 26.59 0.64 -24.74
C GLY A 111 26.97 -0.68 -24.03
N PRO A 112 27.97 -0.66 -23.13
CA PRO A 112 28.30 -1.81 -22.30
C PRO A 112 27.14 -2.29 -21.42
N ALA A 113 26.31 -1.39 -20.90
CA ALA A 113 25.14 -1.76 -20.09
C ALA A 113 24.12 -2.59 -20.90
N LEU A 114 23.80 -2.16 -22.13
CA LEU A 114 22.90 -2.86 -23.04
C LEU A 114 23.40 -4.25 -23.43
N ARG A 115 24.72 -4.41 -23.61
CA ARG A 115 25.33 -5.73 -23.93
C ARG A 115 25.20 -6.72 -22.77
N HIS A 116 25.21 -6.22 -21.53
CA HIS A 116 25.12 -7.07 -20.35
C HIS A 116 23.68 -7.47 -20.03
N ASN A 117 22.77 -6.50 -19.93
CA ASN A 117 21.36 -6.76 -19.71
C ASN A 117 20.49 -5.58 -20.18
N PRO A 118 19.78 -5.68 -21.30
CA PRO A 118 18.91 -4.61 -21.78
C PRO A 118 17.72 -4.36 -20.83
N ASN A 119 17.31 -5.36 -20.04
CA ASN A 119 16.21 -5.21 -19.08
C ASN A 119 16.57 -4.22 -17.97
N CYS A 120 17.85 -4.05 -17.63
CA CYS A 120 18.28 -3.04 -16.65
C CYS A 120 18.04 -1.62 -17.14
N LEU A 121 18.03 -1.39 -18.46
CA LEU A 121 17.74 -0.08 -19.03
C LEU A 121 16.26 0.30 -18.92
N LEU A 122 15.37 -0.70 -18.95
CA LEU A 122 13.93 -0.52 -18.75
C LEU A 122 13.57 -0.48 -17.27
N THR A 123 14.10 -1.44 -16.49
CA THR A 123 13.75 -1.58 -15.07
C THR A 123 14.39 -0.49 -14.22
N GLY A 124 15.60 -0.01 -14.54
CA GLY A 124 16.29 1.05 -13.80
C GLY A 124 15.47 2.33 -13.66
N PRO A 125 15.02 2.97 -14.76
CA PRO A 125 14.19 4.16 -14.73
C PRO A 125 12.85 3.94 -14.01
N VAL A 126 12.20 2.79 -14.22
CA VAL A 126 10.94 2.46 -13.56
C VAL A 126 11.13 2.33 -12.05
N LEU A 127 12.18 1.63 -11.60
CA LEU A 127 12.50 1.48 -10.18
C LEU A 127 12.81 2.84 -9.54
N LEU A 128 13.58 3.68 -10.25
CA LEU A 128 13.92 5.03 -9.79
C LEU A 128 12.68 5.91 -9.69
N ALA A 129 11.78 5.85 -10.67
CA ALA A 129 10.51 6.59 -10.65
C ALA A 129 9.61 6.13 -9.49
N LEU A 130 9.51 4.82 -9.24
CA LEU A 130 8.76 4.26 -8.11
C LEU A 130 9.38 4.68 -6.77
N LEU A 131 10.70 4.66 -6.66
CA LEU A 131 11.43 5.12 -5.48
C LEU A 131 11.17 6.61 -5.24
N PHE A 132 11.28 7.43 -6.27
CA PHE A 132 11.00 8.86 -6.17
C PHE A 132 9.53 9.13 -5.78
N ALA A 133 8.58 8.39 -6.35
CA ALA A 133 7.16 8.47 -5.98
C ALA A 133 6.90 8.01 -4.53
N ARG A 134 7.68 7.06 -4.01
CA ARG A 134 7.63 6.64 -2.60
C ARG A 134 8.21 7.72 -1.69
N LEU A 135 9.37 8.27 -2.02
CA LEU A 135 10.02 9.34 -1.26
C LEU A 135 9.16 10.60 -1.22
N ARG A 136 8.56 11.01 -2.34
CA ARG A 136 7.61 12.14 -2.39
C ARG A 136 6.41 11.95 -1.47
N ARG A 137 5.87 10.74 -1.40
CA ARG A 137 4.76 10.41 -0.49
C ARG A 137 5.18 10.42 0.97
N ALA A 138 6.40 9.97 1.27
CA ALA A 138 6.95 10.02 2.62
C ALA A 138 7.30 11.47 3.05
N ALA A 139 7.75 12.30 2.12
CA ALA A 139 8.14 13.69 2.34
C ALA A 139 6.97 14.69 2.35
N LEU A 140 5.76 14.29 1.91
CA LEU A 140 4.53 15.08 2.02
C LEU A 140 3.57 14.50 3.07
N PRO A 141 3.91 14.49 4.36
CA PRO A 141 3.00 14.07 5.43
C PRO A 141 1.97 15.18 5.70
N GLY A 142 0.96 15.32 4.84
CA GLY A 142 -0.04 16.38 5.03
C GLY A 142 -1.07 16.51 3.93
N ARG A 143 -1.93 15.51 3.77
CA ARG A 143 -3.31 15.68 3.29
C ARG A 143 -4.23 14.76 4.08
#